data_AF-A0AAW7M8S8-F1
#
_entry.id   AF-A0AAW7M8S8-F1
#
_cell.length_a   1.000
_cell.length_b   1.000
_cell.length_c   1.000
_cell.angle_alpha   90.00
_cell.angle_beta   90.00
_cell.angle_gamma   90.00
#
_symmetry.space_group_name_H-M   'P 1'
#
loop_
_entity.id
_entity.type
_entity.pdbx_description
1 polymer ?
#
loop_
_entity_poly.entity_id
_entity_poly.type
_entity_poly.pdbx_seq_one_letter_code
_entity_poly.pdbx_strand_id
1 'polypeptide(L)'
;MATHDDAMLLTQVLQWHTSAGGMEASMALMSPDFDAESASVHDREVFVMLMMGETVGTYVKQGVLDAGLVYDLWAPGLMWARVGPAALRQREEYGVPALWENFEALASGRLG
;
A
#
# COMPACT_ATOMS: atom_id res chain seq x y z
N MET A 1 0.31 -19.39 7.80
CA MET A 1 0.79 -20.25 6.70
C MET A 1 -0.18 -19.98 5.56
N ALA A 2 0.34 -19.48 4.44
CA ALA A 2 -0.47 -19.13 3.29
C ALA A 2 -1.25 -20.34 2.75
N THR A 3 -2.48 -20.07 2.29
CA THR A 3 -3.42 -21.02 1.75
C THR A 3 -3.71 -20.75 0.27
N HIS A 4 -4.44 -21.66 -0.36
CA HIS A 4 -4.95 -21.44 -1.71
C HIS A 4 -5.91 -20.23 -1.79
N ASP A 5 -6.72 -20.01 -0.75
CA ASP A 5 -7.67 -18.91 -0.69
C ASP A 5 -6.95 -17.56 -0.57
N ASP A 6 -5.84 -17.50 0.18
CA ASP A 6 -4.94 -16.33 0.22
C ASP A 6 -4.42 -16.00 -1.18
N ALA A 7 -3.99 -17.02 -1.94
CA ALA A 7 -3.49 -16.84 -3.30
C ALA A 7 -4.58 -16.36 -4.27
N MET A 8 -5.80 -16.87 -4.16
CA MET A 8 -6.94 -16.41 -4.95
C MET A 8 -7.30 -14.95 -4.63
N LEU A 9 -7.37 -14.60 -3.34
CA LEU A 9 -7.66 -13.25 -2.89
C LEU A 9 -6.58 -12.27 -3.38
N LEU A 10 -5.31 -12.62 -3.19
CA LEU A 10 -4.21 -11.76 -3.62
C LEU A 10 -4.20 -11.58 -5.15
N THR A 11 -4.49 -12.64 -5.91
CA THR A 11 -4.64 -12.55 -7.37
C THR A 11 -5.74 -11.55 -7.75
N GLN A 12 -6.88 -11.58 -7.06
CA GLN A 12 -7.97 -10.65 -7.31
C GLN A 12 -7.60 -9.19 -6.97
N VAL A 13 -6.89 -8.98 -5.85
CA VAL A 13 -6.37 -7.66 -5.46
C VAL A 13 -5.37 -7.15 -6.50
N LEU A 14 -4.46 -8.00 -6.98
CA LEU A 14 -3.47 -7.65 -8.02
C LEU A 14 -4.13 -7.30 -9.35
N GLN A 15 -5.21 -8.00 -9.74
CA GLN A 15 -5.99 -7.67 -10.94
C GLN A 15 -6.69 -6.30 -10.82
N TRP A 16 -7.31 -6.04 -9.68
CA TRP A 16 -7.91 -4.72 -9.41
C TRP A 16 -6.85 -3.62 -9.44
N HIS A 17 -5.72 -3.83 -8.75
CA HIS A 17 -4.62 -2.87 -8.69
C HIS A 17 -4.02 -2.59 -10.07
N THR A 18 -3.81 -3.63 -10.87
CA THR A 18 -3.37 -3.51 -12.26
C THR A 18 -4.36 -2.67 -13.07
N SER A 19 -5.65 -2.95 -12.96
CA SER A 19 -6.70 -2.21 -13.66
C SER A 19 -6.80 -0.75 -13.21
N ALA A 20 -6.42 -0.45 -11.97
CA ALA A 20 -6.34 0.90 -11.43
C ALA A 20 -5.10 1.68 -11.93
N GLY A 21 -4.18 1.05 -12.67
CA GLY A 21 -2.93 1.66 -13.13
C GLY A 21 -1.75 1.45 -12.16
N GLY A 22 -1.80 0.38 -11.37
CA GLY A 22 -0.83 0.10 -10.33
C GLY A 22 0.59 -0.18 -10.82
N MET A 23 0.74 -0.71 -12.04
CA MET A 23 2.07 -0.94 -12.63
C MET A 23 2.72 0.38 -13.04
N GLU A 24 1.97 1.27 -13.67
CA GLU A 24 2.39 2.61 -14.05
C GLU A 24 2.73 3.44 -12.82
N ALA A 25 1.87 3.37 -11.79
CA ALA A 25 2.12 4.02 -10.51
C ALA A 25 3.41 3.50 -9.85
N SER A 26 3.63 2.19 -9.82
CA SER A 26 4.86 1.61 -9.28
C SER A 26 6.11 2.11 -10.02
N MET A 27 6.06 2.17 -11.36
CA MET A 27 7.19 2.68 -12.15
C MET A 27 7.45 4.17 -11.90
N ALA A 28 6.39 4.99 -11.84
CA ALA A 28 6.49 6.42 -11.59
C ALA A 28 7.09 6.72 -10.20
N LEU A 29 6.59 6.05 -9.16
CA LEU A 29 7.05 6.24 -7.78
C LEU A 29 8.49 5.74 -7.54
N MET A 30 8.94 4.78 -8.34
CA MET A 30 10.31 4.25 -8.29
C MET A 30 11.30 5.03 -9.16
N SER A 31 10.83 5.99 -9.96
CA SER A 31 11.68 6.88 -10.75
C SER A 31 12.69 7.62 -9.84
N PRO A 32 13.94 7.82 -10.29
CA PRO A 32 14.88 8.69 -9.59
C PRO A 32 14.39 10.15 -9.48
N ASP A 33 13.49 10.57 -10.37
CA ASP A 33 12.94 11.92 -10.41
C ASP A 33 11.72 12.09 -9.48
N PHE A 34 11.22 11.01 -8.86
CA PHE A 34 10.08 11.08 -7.96
C PHE A 34 10.50 11.63 -6.59
N ASP A 35 9.90 12.74 -6.19
CA ASP A 35 10.09 13.38 -4.89
C ASP A 35 8.94 13.08 -3.93
N ALA A 36 9.17 12.16 -3.00
CA ALA A 36 8.20 11.75 -1.99
C ALA A 36 7.80 12.90 -1.04
N GLU A 37 8.70 13.85 -0.81
CA GLU A 37 8.47 14.93 0.15
C GLU A 37 7.47 15.96 -0.38
N SER A 38 7.43 16.21 -1.68
CA SER A 38 6.49 17.14 -2.31
C SER A 38 5.24 16.48 -2.92
N ALA A 39 5.25 15.16 -3.10
CA ALA A 39 4.12 14.42 -3.67
C ALA A 39 2.79 14.60 -2.90
N SER A 40 1.68 14.48 -3.59
CA SER A 40 0.33 14.66 -3.02
C SER A 40 -0.47 13.37 -3.07
N VAL A 41 -1.36 13.18 -2.10
CA VAL A 41 -2.39 12.12 -2.13
C VAL A 41 -3.39 12.29 -3.29
N HIS A 42 -3.40 13.46 -3.92
CA HIS A 42 -4.19 13.72 -5.13
C HIS A 42 -3.45 13.34 -6.42
N ASP A 43 -2.14 13.06 -6.34
CA ASP A 43 -1.41 12.48 -7.45
C ASP A 43 -1.90 11.05 -7.64
N ARG A 44 -2.25 10.70 -8.88
CA ARG A 44 -2.93 9.43 -9.19
C ARG A 44 -2.12 8.23 -8.69
N GLU A 45 -0.82 8.29 -8.91
CA GLU A 45 0.14 7.22 -8.63
C GLU A 45 0.27 6.98 -7.13
N VAL A 46 0.31 8.05 -6.35
CA VAL A 46 0.32 8.02 -4.88
C VAL A 46 -1.00 7.44 -4.37
N PHE A 47 -2.14 7.94 -4.86
CA PHE A 47 -3.46 7.49 -4.41
C PHE A 47 -3.68 6.00 -4.66
N VAL A 48 -3.33 5.51 -5.85
CA VAL A 48 -3.47 4.10 -6.21
C VAL A 48 -2.66 3.20 -5.27
N MET A 49 -1.41 3.57 -4.96
CA MET A 49 -0.58 2.80 -4.01
C MET A 49 -1.12 2.85 -2.59
N LEU A 50 -1.56 4.02 -2.11
CA LEU A 50 -2.14 4.14 -0.78
C LEU A 50 -3.39 3.26 -0.64
N MET A 51 -4.25 3.25 -1.66
CA MET A 51 -5.44 2.39 -1.66
C MET A 51 -5.09 0.90 -1.69
N MET A 52 -4.10 0.49 -2.49
CA MET A 52 -3.63 -0.90 -2.45
C MET A 52 -3.09 -1.27 -1.06
N GLY A 53 -2.28 -0.39 -0.47
CA GLY A 53 -1.58 -0.67 0.79
C GLY A 53 -2.54 -0.74 1.94
N GLU A 54 -3.52 0.14 1.96
CA GLU A 54 -4.56 0.17 2.97
C GLU A 54 -5.47 -1.06 2.86
N THR A 55 -5.82 -1.47 1.64
CA THR A 55 -6.63 -2.68 1.40
C THR A 55 -5.90 -3.93 1.86
N VAL A 56 -4.66 -4.13 1.42
CA VAL A 56 -3.85 -5.30 1.79
C VAL A 56 -3.55 -5.30 3.29
N GLY A 57 -3.14 -4.16 3.85
CA GLY A 57 -2.91 -4.01 5.28
C GLY A 57 -4.15 -4.34 6.10
N THR A 58 -5.33 -3.94 5.64
CA THR A 58 -6.60 -4.30 6.28
C THR A 58 -6.82 -5.81 6.28
N TYR A 59 -6.63 -6.49 5.14
CA TYR A 59 -6.82 -7.93 5.06
C TYR A 59 -5.83 -8.71 5.94
N VAL A 60 -4.58 -8.27 6.00
CA VAL A 60 -3.59 -8.87 6.89
C VAL A 60 -3.98 -8.66 8.37
N LYS A 61 -4.35 -7.42 8.76
CA LYS A 61 -4.78 -7.11 10.13
C LYS A 61 -5.97 -7.93 10.58
N GLN A 62 -6.89 -8.27 9.67
CA GLN A 62 -8.07 -9.08 9.96
C GLN A 62 -7.83 -10.60 9.86
N GLY A 63 -6.61 -11.04 9.53
CA GLY A 63 -6.29 -12.46 9.35
C GLY A 63 -6.94 -13.10 8.12
N VAL A 64 -7.35 -12.28 7.14
CA VAL A 64 -7.97 -12.70 5.87
C VAL A 64 -6.91 -13.01 4.81
N LEU A 65 -5.74 -12.39 4.92
CA LEU A 65 -4.60 -12.60 4.03
C LEU A 65 -3.33 -12.86 4.84
N ASP A 66 -2.63 -13.96 4.55
CA ASP A 66 -1.35 -14.29 5.17
C ASP A 66 -0.29 -13.21 4.87
N ALA A 67 0.30 -12.64 5.92
CA ALA A 67 1.27 -11.55 5.81
C ALA A 67 2.54 -11.95 5.05
N GLY A 68 2.97 -13.22 5.17
CA GLY A 68 4.17 -13.72 4.50
C GLY A 68 4.07 -13.61 2.99
N LEU A 69 2.91 -13.97 2.43
CA LEU A 69 2.64 -13.83 1.00
C LEU A 69 2.77 -12.37 0.51
N VAL A 70 2.31 -11.42 1.33
CA VAL A 70 2.39 -9.99 1.02
C VAL A 70 3.82 -9.48 1.05
N TYR A 71 4.58 -9.82 2.09
CA TYR A 71 5.97 -9.39 2.25
C TYR A 71 6.87 -9.95 1.14
N ASP A 72 6.66 -11.20 0.73
CA ASP A 72 7.45 -11.85 -0.32
C ASP A 72 7.20 -11.25 -1.72
N LEU A 73 6.02 -10.68 -1.96
CA LEU A 73 5.62 -10.20 -3.29
C LEU A 73 5.75 -8.70 -3.52
N TRP A 74 5.57 -7.85 -2.49
CA TRP A 74 5.27 -6.43 -2.73
C TRP A 74 6.15 -5.42 -1.99
N ALA A 75 7.12 -5.87 -1.17
CA ALA A 75 8.05 -5.01 -0.42
C ALA A 75 7.40 -3.74 0.21
N PRO A 76 6.41 -3.89 1.13
CA PRO A 76 5.55 -2.79 1.58
C PRO A 76 6.29 -1.59 2.16
N GLY A 77 7.40 -1.82 2.86
CA GLY A 77 8.22 -0.75 3.44
C GLY A 77 8.84 0.18 2.39
N LEU A 78 9.25 -0.37 1.24
CA LEU A 78 9.80 0.43 0.13
C LEU A 78 8.72 1.33 -0.48
N MET A 79 7.53 0.79 -0.71
CA MET A 79 6.42 1.59 -1.27
C MET A 79 5.94 2.65 -0.29
N TRP A 80 5.84 2.32 1.01
CA TRP A 80 5.52 3.30 2.03
C TRP A 80 6.53 4.45 2.10
N ALA A 81 7.83 4.19 1.91
CA ALA A 81 8.82 5.26 1.85
C ALA A 81 8.56 6.27 0.70
N ARG A 82 7.83 5.87 -0.34
CA ARG A 82 7.46 6.75 -1.46
C ARG A 82 6.16 7.52 -1.23
N VAL A 83 5.16 6.91 -0.59
CA VAL A 83 3.81 7.50 -0.47
C VAL A 83 3.43 7.93 0.95
N GLY A 84 4.18 7.46 1.95
CA GLY A 84 3.98 7.73 3.37
C GLY A 84 4.01 9.22 3.72
N PRO A 85 4.96 10.04 3.22
CA PRO A 85 4.96 11.48 3.53
C PRO A 85 3.65 12.17 3.13
N ALA A 86 3.11 11.87 1.95
CA ALA A 86 1.83 12.40 1.49
C ALA A 86 0.66 11.91 2.37
N ALA A 87 0.64 10.61 2.72
CA ALA A 87 -0.37 10.04 3.60
C ALA A 87 -0.39 10.67 4.99
N LEU A 88 0.78 10.91 5.58
CA LEU A 88 0.91 11.53 6.90
C LEU A 88 0.44 12.99 6.88
N ARG A 89 0.77 13.76 5.83
CA ARG A 89 0.24 15.12 5.66
C ARG A 89 -1.29 15.13 5.58
N GLN A 90 -1.88 14.24 4.77
CA GLN A 90 -3.34 14.15 4.67
C GLN A 90 -3.99 13.75 6.00
N ARG A 91 -3.37 12.81 6.74
CA ARG A 91 -3.82 12.39 8.06
C ARG A 91 -3.89 13.57 9.03
N GLU A 92 -2.87 14.41 9.03
CA GLU A 92 -2.80 15.64 9.83
C GLU A 92 -3.86 16.66 9.38
N GLU A 93 -3.97 16.92 8.07
CA GLU A 93 -4.94 17.85 7.48
C GLU A 93 -6.38 17.52 7.89
N TYR A 94 -6.75 16.23 7.84
CA TYR A 94 -8.11 15.79 8.14
C TYR A 94 -8.33 15.49 9.63
N GLY A 95 -7.27 15.43 10.43
CA GLY A 95 -7.35 15.09 11.85
C GLY A 95 -7.90 13.68 12.11
N VAL A 96 -7.63 12.72 11.21
CA VAL A 96 -8.12 11.34 11.31
C VAL A 96 -6.94 10.39 11.57
N PRO A 97 -6.59 10.07 12.83
CA PRO A 97 -5.38 9.28 13.14
C PRO A 97 -5.33 7.90 12.45
N ALA A 98 -6.48 7.29 12.19
CA ALA A 98 -6.59 5.97 11.56
C ALA A 98 -6.41 6.00 10.04
N LEU A 99 -6.33 7.17 9.40
CA LEU A 99 -6.21 7.27 7.95
C LEU A 99 -4.87 6.68 7.49
N TRP A 100 -4.90 5.69 6.59
CA TRP A 100 -3.72 4.96 6.10
C TRP A 100 -2.98 4.13 7.17
N GLU A 101 -3.58 3.90 8.34
CA GLU A 101 -2.91 3.21 9.46
C GLU A 101 -2.53 1.78 9.13
N ASN A 102 -3.32 1.10 8.29
CA ASN A 102 -3.13 -0.31 8.02
C ASN A 102 -1.96 -0.50 7.05
N PHE A 103 -1.84 0.38 6.05
CA PHE A 103 -0.64 0.38 5.21
C PHE A 103 0.61 0.69 6.02
N GLU A 104 0.58 1.72 6.87
CA GLU A 104 1.72 2.07 7.72
C GLU A 104 2.13 0.91 8.65
N ALA A 105 1.16 0.24 9.27
CA ALA A 105 1.40 -0.92 10.12
C ALA A 105 2.01 -2.09 9.33
N LEU A 106 1.52 -2.36 8.12
CA LEU A 106 2.10 -3.36 7.22
C LEU A 106 3.54 -3.00 6.84
N ALA A 107 3.76 -1.77 6.40
CA ALA A 107 5.07 -1.28 5.95
C ALA A 107 6.15 -1.30 7.05
N SER A 108 5.74 -1.14 8.30
CA SER A 108 6.62 -1.16 9.47
C SER A 108 6.80 -2.55 10.09
N GLY A 109 6.23 -3.60 9.50
CA GLY A 109 6.34 -4.96 10.04
C GLY A 109 5.50 -5.18 11.32
N ARG A 110 4.54 -4.31 11.61
CA ARG A 110 3.64 -4.45 12.77
C ARG A 110 2.46 -5.39 12.52
N LEU A 111 2.25 -5.79 11.27
CA LEU A 111 1.25 -6.78 10.88
C LEU A 111 1.94 -8.08 10.46
N GLY A 112 1.48 -9.22 10.99
CA GLY A 112 2.07 -10.54 10.75
C GLY A 112 2.68 -11.13 12.00
#